data_AF-A0A3B8K0X1-F1
#
_entry.id   AF-A0A3B8K0X1-F1
#
_cell.length_a   1.000
_cell.length_b   1.000
_cell.length_c   1.000
_cell.angle_alpha   90.00
_cell.angle_beta   90.00
_cell.angle_gamma   90.00
#
_symmetry.space_group_name_H-M   'P 1'
#
loop_
_entity.id
_entity.type
_entity.pdbx_description
1 polymer ?
#
loop_
_entity_poly.entity_id
_entity_poly.type
_entity_poly.pdbx_seq_one_letter_code
_entity_poly.pdbx_strand_id
1 'polypeptide(L)'
;MFSELHRTKTRQLSPLDHLISAAQTALETVASTPAGTGRPDPAKDVNAGELTDAQKRESVRLMRVNHVGEVCAQALYEGQALTAHDGRVRDAMIQAALEEQDHLIWCENRLKALKGRKSLLNPIWYAGAFGMGAVAGWAGDRWSLGFLKETEHQVEAHLDSHLDR
;
A
#
# COMPACT_ATOMS: atom_id res chain seq x y z
N MET A 1 -13.35 -42.24 -19.89
CA MET A 1 -12.54 -41.45 -20.83
C MET A 1 -12.77 -39.98 -20.50
N PHE A 2 -12.15 -39.52 -19.40
CA PHE A 2 -12.35 -38.20 -18.81
C PHE A 2 -11.18 -37.29 -19.16
N SER A 3 -11.51 -36.00 -19.31
CA SER A 3 -10.64 -34.84 -19.10
C SER A 3 -9.82 -34.36 -20.31
N GLU A 4 -10.46 -33.59 -21.19
CA GLU A 4 -9.79 -32.45 -21.82
C GLU A 4 -10.02 -31.22 -20.94
N LEU A 5 -8.99 -30.83 -20.20
CA LEU A 5 -8.92 -29.59 -19.43
C LEU A 5 -9.02 -28.40 -20.38
N HIS A 6 -10.10 -27.61 -20.24
CA HIS A 6 -10.16 -26.24 -20.71
C HIS A 6 -9.03 -25.45 -20.06
N ARG A 7 -7.92 -25.29 -20.78
CA ARG A 7 -6.85 -24.36 -20.43
C ARG A 7 -7.41 -22.95 -20.61
N THR A 8 -7.85 -22.33 -19.53
CA THR A 8 -8.27 -20.93 -19.49
C THR A 8 -7.13 -20.09 -20.07
N LYS A 9 -7.36 -19.47 -21.22
CA LYS A 9 -6.45 -18.49 -21.81
C LYS A 9 -6.36 -17.34 -20.80
N THR A 10 -5.23 -17.22 -20.11
CA THR A 10 -4.96 -16.06 -19.24
C THR A 10 -5.04 -14.80 -20.09
N ARG A 11 -5.86 -13.83 -19.66
CA ARG A 11 -6.05 -12.56 -20.37
C ARG A 11 -4.72 -11.83 -20.37
N GLN A 12 -4.14 -11.60 -21.55
CA GLN A 12 -2.95 -10.75 -21.68
C GLN A 12 -3.42 -9.30 -21.74
N LEU A 13 -3.00 -8.51 -20.75
CA LEU A 13 -3.27 -7.07 -20.69
C LEU A 13 -2.30 -6.33 -21.61
N SER A 14 -2.80 -5.33 -22.33
CA SER A 14 -1.97 -4.42 -23.11
C SER A 14 -1.29 -3.39 -22.21
N PRO A 15 -0.25 -2.69 -22.69
CA PRO A 15 0.36 -1.58 -21.93
C PRO A 15 -0.64 -0.48 -21.55
N LEU A 16 -1.64 -0.24 -22.40
CA LEU A 16 -2.71 0.72 -22.12
C LEU A 16 -3.64 0.23 -21.01
N ASP A 17 -3.95 -1.07 -20.97
CA ASP A 17 -4.73 -1.65 -19.86
C ASP A 17 -3.98 -1.50 -18.54
N HIS A 18 -2.67 -1.76 -18.52
CA HIS A 18 -1.83 -1.56 -17.33
C HIS A 18 -1.81 -0.10 -16.86
N LEU A 19 -1.72 0.86 -17.79
CA LEU A 19 -1.76 2.28 -17.46
C LEU A 19 -3.11 2.68 -16.86
N ILE A 20 -4.22 2.21 -17.44
CA ILE A 20 -5.57 2.48 -16.91
C ILE A 20 -5.73 1.84 -15.52
N SER A 21 -5.27 0.62 -15.33
CA SER A 21 -5.31 -0.04 -14.02
C SER A 21 -4.51 0.75 -12.98
N ALA A 22 -3.29 1.19 -13.28
CA ALA A 22 -2.50 2.01 -12.37
C ALA A 22 -3.18 3.35 -12.05
N ALA A 23 -3.78 4.00 -13.04
CA ALA A 23 -4.53 5.24 -12.82
C ALA A 23 -5.78 5.04 -11.94
N GLN A 24 -6.50 3.92 -12.13
CA GLN A 24 -7.61 3.54 -11.27
C GLN A 24 -7.15 3.30 -9.84
N THR A 25 -6.06 2.54 -9.65
CA THR A 25 -5.54 2.26 -8.30
C THR A 25 -5.06 3.54 -7.62
N ALA A 26 -4.40 4.46 -8.34
CA ALA A 26 -4.04 5.77 -7.79
C ALA A 26 -5.26 6.57 -7.33
N LEU A 27 -6.34 6.58 -8.13
CA LEU A 27 -7.58 7.24 -7.77
C LEU A 27 -8.22 6.59 -6.54
N GLU A 28 -8.25 5.26 -6.48
CA GLU A 28 -8.80 4.52 -5.34
C GLU A 28 -8.01 4.78 -4.05
N THR A 29 -6.68 4.81 -4.13
CA THR A 29 -5.77 5.05 -3.00
C THR A 29 -5.92 6.47 -2.43
N VAL A 30 -6.00 7.46 -3.32
CA VAL A 30 -5.99 8.87 -2.92
C VAL A 30 -7.39 9.38 -2.59
N ALA A 31 -8.39 9.00 -3.37
CA ALA A 31 -9.73 9.60 -3.33
C ALA A 31 -10.83 8.65 -2.82
N SER A 32 -10.55 7.36 -2.65
CA SER A 32 -11.54 6.36 -2.23
C SER A 32 -10.99 5.51 -1.07
N THR A 33 -11.59 4.33 -0.89
CA THR A 33 -11.06 3.22 -0.11
C THR A 33 -10.86 2.05 -1.09
N PRO A 34 -9.68 1.42 -1.15
CA PRO A 34 -9.45 0.29 -2.05
C PRO A 34 -10.32 -0.93 -1.70
N ALA A 35 -10.42 -1.87 -2.63
CA ALA A 35 -11.14 -3.13 -2.38
C ALA A 35 -10.39 -4.07 -1.42
N GLY A 36 -9.05 -4.01 -1.41
CA GLY A 36 -8.20 -4.91 -0.64
C GLY A 36 -8.21 -6.36 -1.16
N THR A 37 -7.53 -7.26 -0.47
CA THR A 37 -7.58 -8.70 -0.74
C THR A 37 -8.63 -9.42 0.11
N GLY A 38 -9.24 -8.72 1.07
CA GLY A 38 -10.24 -9.27 1.98
C GLY A 38 -9.65 -9.98 3.20
N ARG A 39 -8.37 -9.76 3.51
CA ARG A 39 -7.78 -10.25 4.76
C ARG A 39 -8.50 -9.63 5.96
N PRO A 40 -8.72 -10.40 7.04
CA PRO A 40 -9.35 -9.86 8.25
C PRO A 40 -8.42 -8.81 8.88
N ASP A 41 -9.04 -7.78 9.47
CA ASP A 41 -8.34 -6.80 10.28
C ASP A 41 -7.64 -7.51 11.47
N PRO A 42 -6.31 -7.39 11.62
CA PRO A 42 -5.56 -8.05 12.68
C PRO A 42 -5.97 -7.58 14.08
N ALA A 43 -6.58 -6.40 14.19
CA ALA A 43 -7.06 -5.84 15.45
C ALA A 43 -8.52 -6.20 15.78
N LYS A 44 -9.18 -7.04 14.96
CA LYS A 44 -10.62 -7.36 15.10
C LYS A 44 -11.01 -7.82 16.50
N ASP A 45 -10.19 -8.63 17.13
CA ASP A 45 -10.48 -9.23 18.45
C ASP A 45 -9.77 -8.50 19.60
N VAL A 46 -9.15 -7.34 19.33
CA VAL A 46 -8.43 -6.56 20.34
C VAL A 46 -9.37 -5.55 21.01
N ASN A 47 -9.56 -5.68 22.32
CA ASN A 47 -10.26 -4.68 23.12
C ASN A 47 -9.33 -3.48 23.41
N ALA A 48 -9.53 -2.38 22.69
CA ALA A 48 -8.73 -1.17 22.83
C ALA A 48 -9.00 -0.36 24.12
N GLY A 49 -10.00 -0.75 24.93
CA GLY A 49 -10.43 0.01 26.09
C GLY A 49 -10.99 1.40 25.76
N GLU A 50 -11.33 2.18 26.78
CA GLU A 50 -11.70 3.58 26.63
C GLU A 50 -10.45 4.46 26.63
N LEU A 51 -10.30 5.29 25.61
CA LEU A 51 -9.24 6.28 25.51
C LEU A 51 -9.70 7.61 26.08
N THR A 52 -8.85 8.28 26.84
CA THR A 52 -9.04 9.70 27.16
C THR A 52 -8.99 10.55 25.89
N ASP A 53 -9.53 11.76 25.93
CA ASP A 53 -9.48 12.67 24.78
C ASP A 53 -8.06 13.00 24.32
N ALA A 54 -7.11 13.06 25.26
CA ALA A 54 -5.70 13.28 24.94
C ALA A 54 -5.10 12.09 24.19
N GLN A 55 -5.29 10.87 24.70
CA GLN A 55 -4.84 9.65 24.03
C GLN A 55 -5.48 9.49 22.65
N LYS A 56 -6.78 9.75 22.54
CA LYS A 56 -7.50 9.69 21.28
C LYS A 56 -6.93 10.65 20.23
N ARG A 57 -6.65 11.90 20.62
CA ARG A 57 -6.01 12.88 19.71
C ARG A 57 -4.64 12.40 19.25
N GLU A 58 -3.85 11.82 20.16
CA GLU A 58 -2.53 11.30 19.81
C GLU A 58 -2.62 10.10 18.88
N SER A 59 -3.47 9.12 19.18
CA SER A 59 -3.70 7.96 18.31
C SER A 59 -4.15 8.39 16.90
N VAL A 60 -4.98 9.43 16.77
CA VAL A 60 -5.36 9.98 15.45
C VAL A 60 -4.17 10.57 14.71
N ARG A 61 -3.24 11.24 15.40
CA ARG A 61 -2.04 11.81 14.78
C ARG A 61 -1.13 10.70 14.26
N LEU A 62 -0.83 9.71 15.11
CA LEU A 62 0.01 8.57 14.74
C LEU A 62 -0.62 7.75 13.61
N MET A 63 -1.90 7.42 13.72
CA MET A 63 -2.60 6.65 12.68
C MET A 63 -2.69 7.40 11.33
N ARG A 64 -2.70 8.73 11.32
CA ARG A 64 -2.62 9.49 10.07
C ARG A 64 -1.24 9.36 9.42
N VAL A 65 -0.18 9.30 10.23
CA VAL A 65 1.18 9.06 9.71
C VAL A 65 1.27 7.66 9.13
N ASN A 66 0.78 6.65 9.86
CA ASN A 66 0.71 5.27 9.35
C ASN A 66 -0.08 5.21 8.04
N HIS A 67 -1.27 5.81 7.98
CA HIS A 67 -2.09 5.88 6.75
C HIS A 67 -1.33 6.50 5.57
N VAL A 68 -0.57 7.57 5.78
CA VAL A 68 0.26 8.18 4.72
C VAL A 68 1.40 7.24 4.32
N GLY A 69 1.98 6.51 5.28
CA GLY A 69 2.95 5.44 5.03
C GLY A 69 2.41 4.40 4.05
N GLU A 70 1.21 3.88 4.30
CA GLU A 70 0.58 2.89 3.41
C GLU A 70 0.31 3.46 2.00
N VAL A 71 -0.14 4.73 1.91
CA VAL A 71 -0.30 5.42 0.61
C VAL A 71 1.01 5.50 -0.16
N CYS A 72 2.11 5.82 0.54
CA CYS A 72 3.43 5.89 -0.06
C CYS A 72 3.95 4.51 -0.48
N ALA A 73 3.79 3.48 0.35
CA ALA A 73 4.21 2.12 0.04
C ALA A 73 3.50 1.58 -1.21
N GLN A 74 2.18 1.73 -1.27
CA GLN A 74 1.39 1.35 -2.44
C GLN A 74 1.87 2.05 -3.72
N ALA A 75 2.03 3.38 -3.66
CA ALA A 75 2.50 4.17 -4.79
C ALA A 75 3.93 3.78 -5.24
N LEU A 76 4.82 3.54 -4.27
CA LEU A 76 6.20 3.15 -4.52
C LEU A 76 6.27 1.81 -5.27
N TYR A 77 5.55 0.81 -4.78
CA TYR A 77 5.56 -0.53 -5.37
C TYR A 77 4.96 -0.53 -6.78
N GLU A 78 3.90 0.24 -7.02
CA GLU A 78 3.36 0.42 -8.37
C GLU A 78 4.36 1.08 -9.32
N GLY A 79 5.08 2.10 -8.85
CA GLY A 79 6.14 2.75 -9.63
C GLY A 79 7.26 1.77 -9.99
N GLN A 80 7.72 0.98 -9.01
CA GLN A 80 8.74 -0.04 -9.22
C GLN A 80 8.26 -1.13 -10.18
N ALA A 81 7.01 -1.60 -10.04
CA ALA A 81 6.41 -2.59 -10.92
C ALA A 81 6.32 -2.10 -12.38
N LEU A 82 5.97 -0.83 -12.58
CA LEU A 82 5.83 -0.23 -13.92
C LEU A 82 7.13 -0.26 -14.72
N THR A 83 8.28 -0.16 -14.04
CA THR A 83 9.59 0.04 -14.67
C THR A 83 10.59 -1.11 -14.42
N ALA A 84 10.16 -2.15 -13.70
CA ALA A 84 10.98 -3.33 -13.43
C ALA A 84 11.43 -4.04 -14.72
N HIS A 85 12.66 -4.56 -14.70
CA HIS A 85 13.24 -5.23 -15.86
C HIS A 85 12.93 -6.74 -15.85
N ASP A 86 13.00 -7.39 -14.69
CA ASP A 86 12.58 -8.78 -14.50
C ASP A 86 11.08 -8.87 -14.19
N GLY A 87 10.37 -9.72 -14.94
CA GLY A 87 8.96 -10.01 -14.70
C GLY A 87 8.68 -10.54 -13.30
N ARG A 88 9.61 -11.28 -12.69
CA ARG A 88 9.46 -11.78 -11.30
C ARG A 88 9.45 -10.64 -10.28
N VAL A 89 10.27 -9.62 -10.50
CA VAL A 89 10.33 -8.45 -9.61
C VAL A 89 9.07 -7.63 -9.78
N ARG A 90 8.62 -7.40 -11.02
CA ARG A 90 7.31 -6.78 -11.28
C ARG A 90 6.18 -7.49 -10.55
N ASP A 91 6.08 -8.81 -10.71
CA ASP A 91 5.00 -9.59 -10.12
C ASP A 91 5.04 -9.55 -8.58
N ALA A 92 6.24 -9.54 -7.99
CA ALA A 92 6.42 -9.34 -6.54
C ALA A 92 5.97 -7.95 -6.07
N MET A 93 6.30 -6.89 -6.82
CA MET A 93 5.88 -5.52 -6.47
C MET A 93 4.37 -5.35 -6.60
N ILE A 94 3.74 -5.96 -7.62
CA ILE A 94 2.28 -5.99 -7.75
C ILE A 94 1.64 -6.69 -6.55
N GLN A 95 2.20 -7.84 -6.14
CA GLN A 95 1.69 -8.57 -4.98
C GLN A 95 1.84 -7.75 -3.69
N ALA A 96 2.98 -7.09 -3.48
CA ALA A 96 3.18 -6.20 -2.34
C ALA A 96 2.16 -5.05 -2.33
N ALA A 97 1.94 -4.39 -3.47
CA ALA A 97 0.93 -3.34 -3.59
C ALA A 97 -0.49 -3.84 -3.29
N LEU A 98 -0.82 -5.09 -3.65
CA LEU A 98 -2.09 -5.70 -3.29
C LEU A 98 -2.25 -5.87 -1.77
N GLU A 99 -1.19 -6.28 -1.09
CA GLU A 99 -1.19 -6.46 0.38
C GLU A 99 -1.30 -5.12 1.12
N GLU A 100 -0.65 -4.06 0.65
CA GLU A 100 -0.73 -2.73 1.27
C GLU A 100 -2.14 -2.11 1.21
N GLN A 101 -2.97 -2.52 0.24
CA GLN A 101 -4.36 -2.07 0.21
C GLN A 101 -5.14 -2.51 1.46
N ASP A 102 -4.87 -3.70 2.00
CA ASP A 102 -5.50 -4.14 3.24
C ASP A 102 -5.03 -3.29 4.43
N HIS A 103 -3.73 -2.99 4.50
CA HIS A 103 -3.16 -2.13 5.54
C HIS A 103 -3.77 -0.72 5.49
N LEU A 104 -3.91 -0.16 4.28
CA LEU A 104 -4.56 1.13 4.06
C LEU A 104 -6.00 1.11 4.58
N ILE A 105 -6.78 0.05 4.28
CA ILE A 105 -8.16 -0.12 4.77
C ILE A 105 -8.19 -0.16 6.31
N TRP A 106 -7.29 -0.90 6.96
CA TRP A 106 -7.24 -1.01 8.41
C TRP A 106 -6.91 0.34 9.05
N CYS A 107 -5.93 1.07 8.50
CA CYS A 107 -5.60 2.43 8.94
C CYS A 107 -6.79 3.38 8.80
N GLU A 108 -7.52 3.31 7.68
CA GLU A 108 -8.71 4.12 7.45
C GLU A 108 -9.83 3.82 8.42
N ASN A 109 -10.10 2.53 8.67
CA ASN A 109 -11.11 2.09 9.63
C ASN A 109 -10.77 2.58 11.03
N ARG A 110 -9.49 2.51 11.43
CA ARG A 110 -9.05 3.02 12.72
C ARG A 110 -9.18 4.53 12.82
N LEU A 111 -8.83 5.29 11.79
CA LEU A 111 -9.06 6.75 11.74
C LEU A 111 -10.55 7.08 11.90
N LYS A 112 -11.44 6.38 11.17
CA LYS A 112 -12.90 6.56 11.26
C LYS A 112 -13.41 6.27 12.67
N ALA A 113 -12.99 5.16 13.28
CA ALA A 113 -13.36 4.79 14.65
C ALA A 113 -12.94 5.85 15.68
N LEU A 114 -11.76 6.45 15.48
CA LEU A 114 -11.26 7.53 16.32
C LEU A 114 -11.84 8.92 15.97
N LYS A 115 -12.78 9.02 15.01
CA LYS A 115 -13.32 10.28 14.48
C LYS A 115 -12.22 11.23 13.94
N GLY A 116 -11.15 10.63 13.43
CA GLY A 116 -10.05 11.32 12.76
C GLY A 116 -10.28 11.51 11.27
N ARG A 117 -9.27 12.04 10.58
CA ARG A 117 -9.29 12.24 9.11
C ARG A 117 -7.96 11.82 8.49
N LYS A 118 -8.03 11.41 7.22
CA LYS A 118 -6.88 11.20 6.33
C LYS A 118 -6.11 12.52 6.12
N SER A 119 -4.89 12.40 5.63
CA SER A 119 -4.10 13.57 5.21
C SER A 119 -4.69 14.16 3.91
N LEU A 120 -4.71 15.50 3.80
CA LEU A 120 -5.15 16.19 2.59
C LEU A 120 -4.05 16.21 1.51
N LEU A 121 -2.82 15.90 1.90
CA LEU A 121 -1.66 15.89 1.03
C LEU A 121 -1.39 14.50 0.43
N ASN A 122 -2.29 13.54 0.62
CA ASN A 122 -2.19 12.21 0.02
C ASN A 122 -1.91 12.23 -1.49
N PRO A 123 -2.52 13.12 -2.31
CA PRO A 123 -2.16 13.20 -3.73
C PRO A 123 -0.68 13.52 -3.97
N ILE A 124 -0.09 14.40 -3.15
CA ILE A 124 1.31 14.81 -3.27
C ILE A 124 2.24 13.68 -2.81
N TRP A 125 1.91 13.04 -1.68
CA TRP A 125 2.66 11.90 -1.15
C TRP A 125 2.68 10.73 -2.13
N TYR A 126 1.50 10.39 -2.68
CA TYR A 126 1.38 9.35 -3.71
C TYR A 126 2.24 9.67 -4.93
N ALA A 127 2.09 10.87 -5.51
CA ALA A 127 2.84 11.25 -6.71
C ALA A 127 4.36 11.22 -6.48
N GLY A 128 4.83 11.68 -5.33
CA GLY A 128 6.24 11.64 -4.96
C GLY A 128 6.77 10.20 -4.81
N ALA A 129 6.06 9.36 -4.06
CA ALA A 129 6.44 7.96 -3.84
C ALA A 129 6.40 7.14 -5.14
N PHE A 130 5.37 7.32 -5.96
CA PHE A 130 5.27 6.70 -7.28
C PHE A 130 6.45 7.08 -8.18
N GLY A 131 6.79 8.37 -8.24
CA GLY A 131 7.94 8.85 -9.01
C GLY A 131 9.26 8.24 -8.54
N MET A 132 9.49 8.17 -7.22
CA MET A 132 10.67 7.51 -6.65
C MET A 132 10.72 6.03 -7.00
N GLY A 133 9.59 5.32 -6.90
CA GLY A 133 9.49 3.91 -7.25
C GLY A 133 9.79 3.65 -8.73
N ALA A 134 9.23 4.47 -9.61
CA ALA A 134 9.49 4.39 -11.05
C ALA A 134 10.96 4.66 -11.39
N VAL A 135 11.60 5.61 -10.72
CA VAL A 135 13.05 5.85 -10.89
C VAL A 135 13.87 4.67 -10.37
N ALA A 136 13.50 4.09 -9.22
CA ALA A 136 14.21 2.96 -8.63
C ALA A 136 14.10 1.67 -9.49
N GLY A 137 12.91 1.39 -10.03
CA GLY A 137 12.70 0.27 -10.95
C GLY A 137 13.48 0.46 -12.26
N TRP A 138 13.42 1.66 -12.84
CA TRP A 138 14.16 2.01 -14.06
C TRP A 138 15.70 1.94 -13.88
N ALA A 139 16.22 2.31 -12.70
CA ALA A 139 17.64 2.18 -12.37
C ALA A 139 18.10 0.71 -12.29
N GLY A 140 17.16 -0.23 -12.19
CA GLY A 140 17.38 -1.67 -12.26
C GLY A 140 16.96 -2.42 -11.00
N ASP A 141 16.62 -3.70 -11.17
CA ASP A 141 15.98 -4.52 -10.13
C ASP A 141 16.77 -4.61 -8.81
N ARG A 142 18.11 -4.61 -8.85
CA ARG A 142 18.93 -4.61 -7.63
C ARG A 142 18.81 -3.32 -6.83
N TRP A 143 18.72 -2.18 -7.51
CA TRP A 143 18.50 -0.88 -6.87
C TRP A 143 17.08 -0.80 -6.31
N SER A 144 16.11 -1.26 -7.10
CA SER A 144 14.71 -1.37 -6.68
C SER A 144 14.56 -2.19 -5.39
N LEU A 145 15.10 -3.42 -5.34
CA LEU A 145 15.03 -4.27 -4.15
C LEU A 145 15.84 -3.73 -2.97
N GLY A 146 16.97 -3.07 -3.24
CA GLY A 146 17.76 -2.41 -2.19
C GLY A 146 17.01 -1.23 -1.56
N PHE A 147 16.33 -0.42 -2.38
CA PHE A 147 15.49 0.68 -1.92
C PHE A 147 14.32 0.15 -1.09
N LEU A 148 13.61 -0.88 -1.58
CA LEU A 148 12.53 -1.54 -0.86
C LEU A 148 12.96 -1.99 0.55
N LYS A 149 14.07 -2.74 0.64
CA LYS A 149 14.58 -3.25 1.91
C LYS A 149 14.89 -2.13 2.90
N GLU A 150 15.49 -1.04 2.42
CA GLU A 150 15.80 0.10 3.28
C GLU A 150 14.53 0.84 3.73
N THR A 151 13.53 0.98 2.84
CA THR A 151 12.24 1.57 3.22
C THR A 151 11.49 0.73 4.24
N GLU A 152 11.48 -0.60 4.10
CA GLU A 152 10.88 -1.51 5.08
C GLU A 152 11.55 -1.37 6.45
N HIS A 153 12.88 -1.38 6.48
CA HIS A 153 13.64 -1.21 7.73
C HIS A 153 13.34 0.12 8.43
N GLN A 154 13.20 1.22 7.67
CA GLN A 154 12.82 2.52 8.25
C GLN A 154 11.37 2.56 8.72
N VAL A 155 10.46 1.88 8.02
CA VAL A 155 9.06 1.75 8.44
C VAL A 155 8.95 0.97 9.75
N GLU A 156 9.64 -0.17 9.86
CA GLU A 156 9.68 -0.96 11.11
C GLU A 156 10.19 -0.13 12.29
N ALA A 157 11.33 0.52 12.13
CA ALA A 157 11.90 1.39 13.17
C ALA A 157 10.95 2.55 13.54
N HIS A 158 10.24 3.10 12.56
CA HIS A 158 9.25 4.16 12.79
C HIS A 158 8.03 3.64 13.57
N LEU A 159 7.51 2.46 13.23
CA LEU A 159 6.38 1.84 13.93
C LEU A 159 6.74 1.46 15.37
N ASP A 160 7.93 0.91 15.61
CA ASP A 160 8.42 0.63 16.97
C ASP A 160 8.44 1.92 17.82
N SER A 161 8.92 3.03 17.25
CA SER A 161 8.90 4.33 17.93
C SER A 161 7.50 4.85 18.23
N HIS A 162 6.49 4.43 17.47
CA HIS A 162 5.08 4.77 17.70
C HIS A 162 4.45 3.92 18.81
N LEU A 163 4.91 2.70 19.03
CA LEU A 163 4.41 1.82 20.10
C LEU A 163 4.82 2.31 21.49
N ASP A 164 5.92 3.06 21.60
CA ASP A 164 6.42 3.63 22.84
C ASP A 164 5.74 4.96 23.25
N ARG A 165 4.71 5.41 22.52
CA ARG A 165 4.05 6.72 22.69
C ARG A 165 2.60 6.61 23.13
#